data_AF-G0QCI2-F1
#
_entry.id   AF-G0QCI2-F1
#
_cell.length_a   1.000
_cell.length_b   1.000
_cell.length_c   1.000
_cell.angle_alpha   90.00
_cell.angle_beta   90.00
_cell.angle_gamma   90.00
#
_symmetry.space_group_name_H-M   'P 1'
#
loop_
_entity.id
_entity.type
_entity.pdbx_description
1 polymer ?
#
loop_
_entity_poly.entity_id
_entity_poly.type
_entity_poly.pdbx_seq_one_letter_code
_entity_poly.pdbx_strand_id
1 'polypeptide(L)'
;MLWNRTRGEREVQPRQQCGRIDWDGILDKYEDDLREELSGRSDWEAGMVFHSYLHYEVDEVDKTDWEVRFMSDGEKRRVDCIDTQDGVLYDFKTKNQNGMTHAPYDEDIGQLEDYLEALDADLGFLVYVDRETLELEYYPVLD
;
A
#
# COMPACT_ATOMS: atom_id res chain seq x y z
N MET A 1 -10.69 -1.49 13.22
CA MET A 1 -12.08 -1.71 12.74
C MET A 1 -11.92 -2.39 11.39
N LEU A 2 -12.27 -3.68 11.26
CA LEU A 2 -12.19 -4.42 10.00
C LEU A 2 -13.46 -4.12 9.19
N TRP A 3 -13.32 -3.59 7.97
CA TRP A 3 -14.46 -3.39 7.08
C TRP A 3 -14.78 -4.73 6.43
N ASN A 4 -15.82 -5.40 6.91
CA ASN A 4 -16.20 -6.72 6.44
C ASN A 4 -17.71 -6.71 6.21
N ARG A 5 -18.15 -6.54 4.95
CA ARG A 5 -19.58 -6.42 4.64
C ARG A 5 -20.32 -7.75 4.71
N THR A 6 -19.60 -8.88 4.82
CA THR A 6 -20.26 -10.18 4.95
C THR A 6 -19.36 -11.23 5.59
N ARG A 7 -19.93 -11.88 6.62
CA ARG A 7 -19.48 -13.08 7.35
C ARG A 7 -18.67 -12.80 8.61
N GLY A 8 -19.28 -13.22 9.72
CA GLY A 8 -18.69 -13.17 11.04
C GLY A 8 -17.51 -14.12 11.18
N GLU A 9 -16.71 -13.77 12.19
CA GLU A 9 -15.63 -14.50 12.85
C GLU A 9 -14.18 -14.06 12.51
N ARG A 10 -13.52 -13.68 13.62
CA ARG A 10 -12.12 -13.28 13.87
C ARG A 10 -11.72 -11.85 13.54
N GLU A 11 -11.57 -11.08 14.61
CA GLU A 11 -10.81 -9.84 14.66
C GLU A 11 -9.32 -10.18 14.50
N VAL A 12 -8.87 -10.29 13.24
CA VAL A 12 -7.45 -10.45 12.91
C VAL A 12 -6.80 -9.07 12.92
N GLN A 13 -5.65 -8.93 13.57
CA GLN A 13 -4.93 -7.66 13.53
C GLN A 13 -4.35 -7.44 12.12
N PRO A 14 -4.71 -6.34 11.42
CA PRO A 14 -4.30 -6.10 10.03
C PRO A 14 -2.79 -6.25 9.78
N ARG A 15 -1.97 -5.81 10.74
CA ARG A 15 -0.50 -5.92 10.67
C ARG A 15 0.03 -7.35 10.56
N GLN A 16 -0.69 -8.34 11.12
CA GLN A 16 -0.28 -9.75 11.03
C GLN A 16 -0.65 -10.42 9.70
N GLN A 17 -1.46 -9.75 8.87
CA GLN A 17 -1.89 -10.25 7.55
C GLN A 17 -1.17 -9.57 6.39
N CYS A 18 -0.32 -8.56 6.64
CA CYS A 18 0.36 -7.76 5.62
C CYS A 18 1.51 -8.51 4.93
N GLY A 19 1.21 -9.72 4.46
CA GLY A 19 2.16 -10.66 3.84
C GLY A 19 3.44 -10.85 4.64
N ARG A 20 4.51 -11.16 3.91
CA ARG A 20 5.85 -11.40 4.46
C ARG A 20 6.79 -10.20 4.36
N ILE A 21 6.34 -9.09 3.76
CA ILE A 21 7.19 -7.93 3.49
C ILE A 21 7.18 -7.03 4.71
N ASP A 22 8.36 -6.76 5.26
CA ASP A 22 8.53 -5.89 6.42
C ASP A 22 8.59 -4.42 6.00
N TRP A 23 7.42 -3.85 5.69
CA TRP A 23 7.32 -2.46 5.25
C TRP A 23 7.75 -1.45 6.32
N ASP A 24 7.44 -1.73 7.60
CA ASP A 24 7.90 -0.91 8.73
C ASP A 24 9.45 -0.90 8.75
N GLY A 25 10.08 -2.07 8.65
CA GLY A 25 11.55 -2.20 8.60
C GLY A 25 12.20 -1.54 7.38
N ILE A 26 11.53 -1.55 6.22
CA ILE A 26 11.99 -0.82 5.03
C ILE A 26 12.00 0.69 5.27
N LEU A 27 10.93 1.26 5.84
CA LEU A 27 10.89 2.70 6.12
C LEU A 27 11.89 3.10 7.20
N ASP A 28 12.05 2.30 8.25
CA ASP A 28 13.02 2.53 9.31
C ASP A 28 14.46 2.61 8.78
N LYS A 29 14.80 1.81 7.75
CA LYS A 29 16.12 1.84 7.09
C LYS A 29 16.43 3.19 6.44
N TYR A 30 15.40 3.91 5.99
CA TYR A 30 15.51 5.16 5.25
C TYR A 30 15.01 6.38 6.01
N GLU A 31 14.76 6.27 7.32
CA GLU A 31 14.09 7.30 8.10
C GLU A 31 14.78 8.67 7.96
N ASP A 32 16.10 8.72 8.13
CA ASP A 32 16.88 9.96 8.06
C ASP A 32 16.86 10.58 6.65
N ASP A 33 17.05 9.77 5.61
CA ASP A 33 17.06 10.21 4.22
C ASP A 33 15.68 10.71 3.78
N LEU A 34 14.62 9.97 4.14
CA LEU A 34 13.23 10.35 3.87
C LEU A 34 12.87 11.66 4.59
N ARG A 35 13.25 11.83 5.87
CA ARG A 35 12.98 13.08 6.59
C ARG A 35 13.64 14.30 5.94
N GLU A 36 14.88 14.15 5.49
CA GLU A 36 15.58 15.23 4.77
C GLU A 36 14.91 15.52 3.43
N GLU A 37 14.65 14.48 2.64
CA GLU A 37 14.09 14.64 1.31
C GLU A 37 12.66 15.18 1.31
N LEU A 38 11.80 14.73 2.21
CA LEU A 38 10.38 15.11 2.22
C LEU A 38 10.13 16.53 2.73
N SER A 39 11.12 17.13 3.39
CA SER A 39 11.04 18.49 3.93
C SER A 39 10.75 19.52 2.82
N GLY A 40 9.63 20.23 2.98
CA GLY A 40 9.23 21.30 2.06
C GLY A 40 8.67 20.85 0.71
N ARG A 41 8.55 19.54 0.46
CA ARG A 41 7.93 19.00 -0.77
C ARG A 41 6.40 19.09 -0.74
N SER A 42 5.77 19.17 -1.90
CA SER A 42 4.32 18.98 -2.03
C SER A 42 3.91 17.53 -1.74
N ASP A 43 2.63 17.26 -1.50
CA ASP A 43 2.14 15.90 -1.22
C ASP A 43 2.40 14.93 -2.38
N TRP A 44 2.27 15.42 -3.61
CA TRP A 44 2.54 14.63 -4.81
C TRP A 44 4.04 14.26 -4.92
N GLU A 45 4.94 15.23 -4.69
CA GLU A 45 6.38 14.97 -4.71
C GLU A 45 6.81 14.05 -3.56
N ALA A 46 6.21 14.20 -2.37
CA ALA A 46 6.43 13.31 -1.25
C ALA A 46 6.05 11.86 -1.61
N GLY A 47 4.88 11.66 -2.22
CA GLY A 47 4.46 10.35 -2.69
C GLY A 47 5.43 9.72 -3.69
N MET A 48 5.92 10.50 -4.66
CA MET A 48 6.93 10.01 -5.61
C MET A 48 8.23 9.58 -4.92
N VAL A 49 8.71 10.34 -3.93
CA VAL A 49 9.92 10.00 -3.18
C VAL A 49 9.70 8.68 -2.44
N PHE A 50 8.63 8.54 -1.66
CA PHE A 50 8.34 7.28 -0.95
C PHE A 50 8.28 6.09 -1.88
N HIS A 51 7.52 6.20 -2.96
CA HIS A 51 7.38 5.12 -3.94
C HIS A 51 8.74 4.71 -4.54
N SER A 52 9.65 5.66 -4.75
CA SER A 52 10.98 5.35 -5.25
C SER A 52 11.84 4.56 -4.25
N TYR A 53 11.79 4.91 -2.96
CA TYR A 53 12.49 4.17 -1.91
C TYR A 53 11.91 2.76 -1.72
N LEU A 54 10.58 2.64 -1.74
CA LEU A 54 9.91 1.33 -1.65
C LEU A 54 10.30 0.44 -2.83
N HIS A 55 10.30 0.97 -4.06
CA HIS A 55 10.72 0.24 -5.26
C HIS A 55 12.13 -0.34 -5.12
N TYR A 56 13.10 0.44 -4.63
CA TYR A 56 14.48 -0.01 -4.47
C TYR A 56 14.61 -1.23 -3.56
N GLU A 57 13.83 -1.32 -2.49
CA GLU A 57 13.87 -2.48 -1.59
C GLU A 57 13.07 -3.67 -2.11
N VAL A 58 11.92 -3.42 -2.73
CA VAL A 58 11.05 -4.49 -3.24
C VAL A 58 11.75 -5.26 -4.36
N ASP A 59 12.60 -4.61 -5.16
CA ASP A 59 13.44 -5.28 -6.15
C ASP A 59 14.39 -6.33 -5.53
N GLU A 60 14.72 -6.21 -4.24
CA GLU A 60 15.57 -7.16 -3.51
C GLU A 60 14.77 -8.28 -2.82
N VAL A 61 13.44 -8.13 -2.72
CA VAL A 61 12.57 -9.14 -2.10
C VAL A 61 12.25 -10.22 -3.15
N ASP A 62 12.55 -11.49 -2.83
CA ASP A 62 12.22 -12.61 -3.73
C ASP A 62 10.70 -12.65 -3.97
N LYS A 63 10.25 -12.96 -5.18
CA LYS A 63 8.83 -13.12 -5.57
C LYS A 63 7.94 -11.89 -5.34
N THR A 64 8.48 -10.69 -5.45
CA THR A 64 7.68 -9.46 -5.51
C THR A 64 7.83 -8.81 -6.87
N ASP A 65 6.72 -8.29 -7.41
CA ASP A 65 6.71 -7.51 -8.64
C ASP A 65 6.25 -6.08 -8.34
N TRP A 66 7.03 -5.09 -8.79
CA TRP A 66 6.73 -3.67 -8.65
C TRP A 66 6.12 -3.09 -9.93
N GLU A 67 5.16 -2.16 -9.78
CA GLU A 67 4.48 -1.47 -10.88
C GLU A 67 3.85 -2.40 -11.94
N VAL A 68 3.12 -3.42 -11.50
CA VAL A 68 2.47 -4.38 -12.40
C VAL A 68 1.36 -3.70 -13.19
N ARG A 69 1.54 -3.64 -14.52
CA ARG A 69 0.59 -3.02 -15.46
C ARG A 69 -0.36 -4.05 -16.04
N PHE A 70 -1.64 -3.72 -16.07
CA PHE A 70 -2.69 -4.58 -16.61
C PHE A 70 -3.80 -3.76 -17.27
N MET A 71 -4.75 -4.45 -17.89
CA MET A 71 -5.94 -3.84 -18.49
C MET A 71 -7.15 -4.16 -17.62
N SER A 72 -7.89 -3.15 -17.19
CA SER A 72 -9.21 -3.31 -16.56
C SER A 72 -10.20 -2.40 -17.29
N ASP A 73 -11.33 -2.95 -17.72
CA ASP A 73 -12.36 -2.25 -18.50
C ASP A 73 -11.85 -1.46 -19.72
N GLY A 74 -10.79 -1.96 -20.37
CA GLY A 74 -10.18 -1.31 -21.52
C GLY A 74 -9.28 -0.12 -21.19
N GLU A 75 -9.05 0.17 -19.91
CA GLU A 75 -8.11 1.16 -19.42
C GLU A 75 -6.82 0.50 -18.90
N LYS A 76 -5.69 1.18 -19.11
CA LYS A 76 -4.40 0.75 -18.54
C LYS A 76 -4.38 1.12 -17.06
N ARG A 77 -4.22 0.12 -16.21
CA ARG A 77 -4.08 0.26 -14.75
C ARG A 77 -2.72 -0.23 -14.29
N ARG A 78 -2.35 0.11 -13.06
CA ARG A 78 -1.07 -0.26 -12.45
C ARG A 78 -1.26 -0.41 -10.95
N VAL A 79 -0.93 -1.58 -10.41
CA VAL A 79 -0.78 -1.79 -8.97
C VAL A 79 0.66 -1.54 -8.58
N ASP A 80 0.90 -0.97 -7.39
CA ASP A 80 2.24 -0.58 -6.97
C ASP A 80 3.11 -1.80 -6.68
N CYS A 81 2.59 -2.80 -5.96
CA CYS A 81 3.34 -4.01 -5.64
C CYS A 81 2.44 -5.24 -5.56
N ILE A 82 2.97 -6.39 -5.99
CA ILE A 82 2.36 -7.71 -5.81
C ILE A 82 3.35 -8.62 -5.10
N ASP A 83 2.94 -9.25 -4.01
CA ASP A 83 3.62 -10.46 -3.51
C ASP A 83 3.10 -11.66 -4.30
N THR A 84 3.87 -12.07 -5.31
CA THR A 84 3.48 -13.15 -6.23
C THR A 84 3.51 -14.54 -5.59
N GLN A 85 4.13 -14.68 -4.41
CA GLN A 85 4.10 -15.94 -3.67
C GLN A 85 2.74 -16.18 -3.02
N ASP A 86 2.22 -15.14 -2.37
CA ASP A 86 1.02 -15.23 -1.53
C ASP A 86 -0.22 -14.64 -2.22
N GLY A 87 -0.05 -14.03 -3.41
CA GLY A 87 -1.13 -13.45 -4.20
C GLY A 87 -1.68 -12.14 -3.59
N VAL A 88 -0.85 -11.39 -2.87
CA VAL A 88 -1.28 -10.20 -2.14
C VAL A 88 -0.91 -8.92 -2.90
N LEU A 89 -1.89 -8.05 -3.09
CA LEU A 89 -1.69 -6.73 -3.70
C LEU A 89 -1.39 -5.67 -2.64
N TYR A 90 -0.53 -4.70 -2.97
CA TYR A 90 -0.28 -3.52 -2.14
C TYR A 90 -0.41 -2.26 -2.99
N ASP A 91 -1.15 -1.27 -2.47
CA ASP A 91 -1.32 0.05 -3.07
C ASP A 91 -0.97 1.12 -2.02
N PHE A 92 0.03 1.95 -2.33
CA PHE A 92 0.69 2.82 -1.35
C PHE A 92 0.19 4.26 -1.45
N LYS A 93 -0.30 4.80 -0.34
CA LYS A 93 -0.83 6.16 -0.28
C LYS A 93 -0.05 7.01 0.72
N THR A 94 0.62 8.04 0.22
CA THR A 94 1.26 9.04 1.08
C THR A 94 0.28 10.14 1.44
N LYS A 95 0.12 10.41 2.74
CA LYS A 95 -0.75 11.47 3.26
C LYS A 95 -0.01 12.26 4.35
N ASN A 96 -0.46 13.47 4.64
CA ASN A 96 -0.08 14.16 5.88
C ASN A 96 -0.97 13.70 7.03
N GLN A 97 -0.68 14.16 8.25
CA GLN A 97 -1.44 13.77 9.45
C GLN A 97 -2.96 14.00 9.32
N ASN A 98 -3.38 15.11 8.71
CA ASN A 98 -4.80 15.38 8.47
C ASN A 98 -5.41 14.43 7.42
N GLY A 99 -4.65 13.99 6.43
CA GLY A 99 -5.09 12.98 5.49
C GLY A 99 -5.20 11.59 6.14
N MET A 100 -4.26 11.24 7.01
CA MET A 100 -4.26 9.98 7.76
C MET A 100 -5.53 9.81 8.59
N THR A 101 -6.02 10.86 9.25
CA THR A 101 -7.26 10.78 10.06
C THR A 101 -8.53 10.45 9.27
N HIS A 102 -8.47 10.58 7.94
CA HIS A 102 -9.60 10.29 7.05
C HIS A 102 -9.37 9.02 6.22
N ALA A 103 -8.23 8.34 6.41
CA ALA A 103 -7.95 7.07 5.76
C ALA A 103 -8.80 5.94 6.37
N PRO A 104 -9.15 4.89 5.60
CA PRO A 104 -8.95 4.79 4.15
C PRO A 104 -10.02 5.60 3.38
N TYR A 105 -9.69 6.05 2.18
CA TYR A 105 -10.63 6.79 1.33
C TYR A 105 -11.44 5.84 0.44
N ASP A 106 -12.73 6.10 0.24
CA ASP A 106 -13.62 5.27 -0.60
C ASP A 106 -13.07 5.10 -2.04
N GLU A 107 -12.41 6.12 -2.57
CA GLU A 107 -11.79 6.09 -3.91
C GLU A 107 -10.56 5.16 -3.98
N ASP A 108 -9.78 5.11 -2.90
CA ASP A 108 -8.62 4.22 -2.80
C ASP A 108 -9.09 2.76 -2.62
N ILE A 109 -10.17 2.55 -1.85
CA ILE A 109 -10.81 1.22 -1.70
C ILE A 109 -11.32 0.73 -3.05
N GLY A 110 -12.12 1.53 -3.75
CA GLY A 110 -12.67 1.14 -5.05
C GLY A 110 -11.59 0.88 -6.10
N GLN A 111 -10.51 1.67 -6.08
CA GLN A 111 -9.34 1.41 -6.92
C GLN A 111 -8.72 0.03 -6.63
N LEU A 112 -8.55 -0.34 -5.37
CA LEU A 112 -7.97 -1.63 -5.00
C LEU A 112 -8.94 -2.80 -5.26
N GLU A 113 -10.25 -2.62 -5.06
CA GLU A 113 -11.28 -3.60 -5.45
C GLU A 113 -11.21 -3.89 -6.96
N ASP A 114 -11.13 -2.86 -7.81
CA ASP A 114 -10.95 -3.01 -9.26
C ASP A 114 -9.66 -3.81 -9.60
N TYR A 115 -8.62 -3.68 -8.77
CA TYR A 115 -7.35 -4.37 -8.99
C TYR A 115 -7.45 -5.85 -8.61
N LEU A 116 -8.12 -6.15 -7.50
CA LEU A 116 -8.36 -7.52 -7.04
C LEU A 116 -9.17 -8.30 -8.07
N GLU A 117 -10.28 -7.73 -8.56
CA GLU A 117 -11.11 -8.36 -9.59
C GLU A 117 -10.32 -8.59 -10.89
N ALA A 118 -9.59 -7.57 -11.36
CA ALA A 118 -8.85 -7.66 -12.62
C ALA A 118 -7.67 -8.62 -12.60
N LEU A 119 -7.10 -8.90 -11.42
CA LEU A 119 -5.93 -9.76 -11.23
C LEU A 119 -6.28 -11.13 -10.61
N ASP A 120 -7.56 -11.41 -10.36
CA ASP A 120 -8.03 -12.66 -9.72
C ASP A 120 -7.32 -12.90 -8.37
N ALA A 121 -7.27 -11.86 -7.54
CA ALA A 121 -6.59 -11.87 -6.23
C ALA A 121 -7.58 -11.69 -5.07
N ASP A 122 -7.43 -12.49 -4.01
CA ASP A 122 -8.37 -12.51 -2.88
C ASP A 122 -8.10 -11.44 -1.81
N LEU A 123 -6.89 -10.85 -1.79
CA LEU A 123 -6.44 -9.97 -0.72
C LEU A 123 -5.55 -8.83 -1.23
N GLY A 124 -5.91 -7.61 -0.85
CA GLY A 124 -5.11 -6.42 -1.06
C GLY A 124 -4.95 -5.61 0.22
N PHE A 125 -3.89 -4.79 0.27
CA PHE A 125 -3.70 -3.80 1.32
C PHE A 125 -3.56 -2.40 0.74
N LEU A 126 -4.37 -1.48 1.25
CA LEU A 126 -4.02 -0.07 1.21
C LEU A 126 -3.01 0.20 2.33
N VAL A 127 -1.84 0.69 1.95
CA VAL A 127 -0.76 1.02 2.88
C VAL A 127 -0.61 2.54 2.91
N TYR A 128 -1.10 3.16 3.97
CA TYR A 128 -0.99 4.60 4.16
C TYR A 128 0.28 4.93 4.94
N VAL A 129 1.06 5.87 4.42
CA VAL A 129 2.23 6.43 5.11
C VAL A 129 1.99 7.89 5.45
N ASP A 130 2.15 8.22 6.73
CA ASP A 130 2.21 9.61 7.16
C ASP A 130 3.56 10.20 6.76
N ARG A 131 3.57 11.21 5.90
CA ARG A 131 4.80 11.85 5.43
C ARG A 131 5.57 12.63 6.49
N GLU A 132 4.95 12.95 7.63
CA GLU A 132 5.56 13.73 8.71
C GLU A 132 6.15 12.83 9.80
N THR A 133 5.45 11.75 10.13
CA THR A 133 5.87 10.80 11.18
C THR A 133 6.54 9.55 10.63
N LEU A 134 6.34 9.23 9.35
CA LEU A 134 6.73 7.99 8.68
C LEU A 134 6.02 6.74 9.22
N GLU A 135 4.91 6.92 9.95
CA GLU A 135 4.12 5.81 10.47
C GLU A 135 3.24 5.18 9.39
N LEU A 136 3.17 3.85 9.41
CA LEU A 136 2.33 3.05 8.50
C LEU A 136 1.02 2.60 9.15
N GLU A 137 -0.05 2.73 8.37
CA GLU A 137 -1.34 2.12 8.63
C GLU A 137 -1.77 1.21 7.48
N TYR A 138 -2.32 0.05 7.83
CA TYR A 138 -2.67 -1.01 6.88
C TYR A 138 -4.16 -1.28 6.90
N TYR A 139 -4.77 -1.25 5.73
CA TYR A 139 -6.20 -1.49 5.57
C TYR A 139 -6.42 -2.64 4.59
N PRO A 140 -6.84 -3.82 5.08
CA PRO A 140 -7.12 -4.96 4.21
C PRO A 140 -8.39 -4.70 3.40
N VAL A 141 -8.34 -5.03 2.11
CA VAL A 141 -9.45 -5.05 1.17
C VAL A 141 -9.57 -6.48 0.64
N LEU A 142 -10.78 -7.01 0.60
CA LEU A 142 -11.11 -8.39 0.22
C LEU A 142 -12.13 -8.34 -0.93
N ASP A 143 -11.99 -9.24 -1.89
CA ASP A 143 -12.98 -9.52 -2.95
C ASP A 143 -14.03 -10.57 -2.49
#